data_AF-A0A941CE18-F1
#
_entry.id   AF-A0A941CE18-F1
#
_cell.length_a   1.000
_cell.length_b   1.000
_cell.length_c   1.000
_cell.angle_alpha   90.00
_cell.angle_beta   90.00
_cell.angle_gamma   90.00
#
_symmetry.space_group_name_H-M   'P 1'
#
loop_
_entity.id
_entity.type
_entity.pdbx_description
1 polymer ?
#
loop_
_entity_poly.entity_id
_entity_poly.type
_entity_poly.pdbx_seq_one_letter_code
_entity_poly.pdbx_strand_id
1 'polypeptide(L)'
;MKTLVLIIVSLILGLLSTKAQTSTTSSSKSSTRVSVSIDEDTEKESYYRTFAILDMDDDFRIKVRFMEYMQNDVKSYLVDQFGKENMTIDSGAYLWSKEIDDEELYEVKLKGNRLRINLDKELASEKQIKRFEQMGKELKSLTSKSDQQ
;
A
#
# COMPACT_ATOMS: atom_id res chain seq x y z
N MET A 1 -48.95 -27.54 -19.41
CA MET A 1 -48.66 -28.99 -19.40
C MET A 1 -47.49 -29.19 -20.36
N LYS A 2 -46.23 -28.99 -19.94
CA LYS A 2 -45.39 -29.90 -19.13
C LYS A 2 -45.52 -31.34 -19.61
N THR A 3 -44.71 -31.72 -20.60
CA THR A 3 -44.06 -33.04 -20.78
C THR A 3 -43.51 -33.15 -22.20
N LEU A 4 -42.32 -32.61 -22.44
CA LEU A 4 -41.46 -33.02 -23.56
C LEU A 4 -39.97 -32.86 -23.14
N VAL A 5 -39.71 -33.20 -21.89
CA VAL A 5 -38.38 -33.56 -21.39
C VAL A 5 -38.42 -35.08 -21.37
N LEU A 6 -37.64 -35.77 -22.22
CA LEU A 6 -37.02 -37.10 -21.92
C LEU A 6 -36.44 -37.91 -23.10
N ILE A 7 -35.96 -37.35 -24.22
CA ILE A 7 -35.20 -38.18 -25.20
C ILE A 7 -34.07 -37.43 -25.91
N ILE A 8 -33.03 -36.97 -25.20
CA ILE A 8 -31.64 -36.86 -25.73
C ILE A 8 -30.65 -37.02 -24.56
N VAL A 9 -30.70 -38.18 -23.90
CA VAL A 9 -29.57 -38.73 -23.14
C VAL A 9 -28.98 -39.80 -24.03
N SER A 10 -27.86 -39.50 -24.72
CA SER A 10 -26.84 -40.44 -25.24
C SER A 10 -26.16 -39.92 -26.52
N LEU A 11 -25.20 -39.01 -26.37
CA LEU A 11 -24.03 -38.96 -27.25
C LEU A 11 -22.88 -38.35 -26.44
N ILE A 12 -22.22 -39.17 -25.61
CA ILE A 12 -20.84 -39.60 -25.86
C ILE A 12 -19.93 -38.36 -25.87
N LEU A 13 -19.45 -37.94 -24.70
CA LEU A 13 -18.18 -38.42 -24.14
C LEU A 13 -17.05 -38.29 -25.18
N GLY A 14 -16.46 -37.10 -25.26
CA GLY A 14 -15.37 -36.84 -26.17
C GLY A 14 -14.67 -35.52 -25.90
N LEU A 15 -13.47 -35.64 -25.32
CA LEU A 15 -12.37 -34.67 -25.43
C LEU A 15 -12.39 -33.50 -24.44
N LEU A 16 -12.20 -33.85 -23.16
CA LEU A 16 -11.28 -33.10 -22.30
C LEU A 16 -9.91 -33.04 -23.01
N SER A 17 -9.65 -31.98 -23.76
CA SER A 17 -8.30 -31.60 -24.17
C SER A 17 -7.82 -30.49 -23.25
N THR A 18 -7.27 -30.89 -22.10
CA THR A 18 -6.46 -30.01 -21.26
C THR A 18 -5.22 -29.60 -22.06
N LYS A 19 -5.17 -28.35 -22.52
CA LYS A 19 -3.88 -27.71 -22.83
C LYS A 19 -3.27 -27.32 -21.49
N ALA A 20 -2.59 -28.29 -20.86
CA ALA A 20 -1.61 -28.00 -19.83
C ALA A 20 -0.43 -27.30 -20.51
N GLN A 21 -0.54 -25.98 -20.66
CA GLN A 21 0.59 -25.17 -21.07
C GLN A 21 1.45 -24.99 -19.82
N THR A 22 2.58 -25.69 -19.80
CA THR A 22 3.66 -25.44 -18.86
C THR A 22 4.19 -24.03 -19.14
N SER A 23 3.59 -23.03 -18.50
CA SER A 23 4.30 -21.79 -18.25
C SER A 23 5.43 -22.16 -17.32
N THR A 24 6.65 -22.14 -17.84
CA THR A 24 7.88 -22.20 -17.06
C THR A 24 7.74 -21.14 -15.98
N THR A 25 7.39 -21.54 -14.77
CA THR A 25 7.50 -20.67 -13.60
C THR A 25 9.00 -20.48 -13.44
N SER A 26 9.54 -19.44 -14.06
CA SER A 26 10.71 -18.80 -13.51
C SER A 26 10.33 -18.53 -12.06
N SER A 27 10.90 -19.30 -11.15
CA SER A 27 10.85 -19.00 -9.73
C SER A 27 11.66 -17.72 -9.53
N SER A 28 11.07 -16.59 -9.92
CA SER A 28 11.39 -15.32 -9.31
C SER A 28 11.16 -15.56 -7.83
N LYS A 29 12.27 -15.59 -7.09
CA LYS A 29 12.24 -15.64 -5.64
C LYS A 29 11.49 -14.39 -5.20
N SER A 30 10.19 -14.50 -4.98
CA SER A 30 9.39 -13.38 -4.50
C SER A 30 9.96 -12.97 -3.16
N SER A 31 10.49 -11.75 -3.11
CA SER A 31 11.20 -11.26 -1.94
C SER A 31 10.31 -10.26 -1.23
N THR A 32 9.35 -10.76 -0.47
CA THR A 32 8.56 -9.90 0.43
C THR A 32 9.37 -9.59 1.69
N ARG A 33 9.60 -8.32 1.96
CA ARG A 33 10.20 -7.83 3.22
C ARG A 33 9.17 -7.02 3.98
N VAL A 34 8.89 -7.43 5.21
CA VAL A 34 7.98 -6.71 6.11
C VAL A 34 8.75 -6.28 7.35
N SER A 35 8.67 -4.99 7.67
CA SER A 35 9.21 -4.42 8.90
C SER A 35 8.07 -3.76 9.67
N VAL A 36 7.85 -4.16 10.92
CA VAL A 36 6.82 -3.60 11.80
C VAL A 36 7.44 -3.21 13.13
N SER A 37 7.10 -2.03 13.64
CA SER A 37 7.42 -1.60 15.00
C SER A 37 6.18 -1.04 15.70
N ILE A 38 6.05 -1.36 16.98
CA ILE A 38 4.95 -0.95 17.87
C ILE A 38 5.60 -0.41 19.14
N ASP A 39 5.26 0.83 19.49
CA ASP A 39 5.71 1.46 20.74
C ASP A 39 4.48 1.63 21.65
N GLU A 40 4.54 1.04 22.84
CA GLU A 40 3.48 1.04 23.86
C GLU A 40 3.99 1.80 25.09
N ASP A 41 3.74 3.12 25.13
CA ASP A 41 4.10 3.94 26.29
C ASP A 41 3.08 3.66 27.42
N THR A 42 3.58 3.08 28.50
CA THR A 42 2.78 2.75 29.68
C THR A 42 2.51 4.04 30.46
N GLU A 43 1.24 4.34 30.73
CA GLU A 43 0.71 5.24 31.79
C GLU A 43 -0.18 6.46 31.40
N LYS A 44 -0.39 6.83 30.13
CA LYS A 44 -1.48 7.78 29.77
C LYS A 44 -2.13 7.42 28.45
N GLU A 45 -3.46 7.56 28.39
CA GLU A 45 -4.39 7.15 27.33
C GLU A 45 -3.76 6.58 26.04
N SER A 46 -4.00 5.28 25.84
CA SER A 46 -3.42 4.36 24.86
C SER A 46 -3.45 4.82 23.40
N TYR A 47 -2.56 5.73 23.01
CA TYR A 47 -2.24 5.94 21.60
C TYR A 47 -1.03 5.09 21.23
N TYR A 48 -1.30 3.90 20.70
CA TYR A 48 -0.27 3.02 20.16
C TYR A 48 0.31 3.63 18.88
N ARG A 49 1.63 3.79 18.85
CA ARG A 49 2.36 4.12 17.63
C ARG A 49 2.56 2.82 16.85
N THR A 50 2.28 2.84 15.57
CA THR A 50 2.53 1.69 14.70
C THR A 50 3.19 2.17 13.45
N PHE A 51 4.28 1.53 13.08
CA PHE A 51 4.99 1.81 11.85
C PHE A 51 5.24 0.50 11.11
N ALA A 52 4.80 0.43 9.86
CA ALA A 52 5.00 -0.74 9.01
C ALA A 52 5.49 -0.33 7.62
N ILE A 53 6.56 -0.99 7.15
CA ILE A 53 7.01 -0.96 5.76
C ILE A 53 6.79 -2.35 5.18
N LEU A 54 6.12 -2.41 4.03
CA LEU A 54 5.93 -3.61 3.26
C LEU A 54 6.58 -3.38 1.89
N ASP A 55 7.59 -4.16 1.56
CA ASP A 55 8.31 -4.13 0.29
C ASP A 55 8.06 -5.48 -0.39
N MET A 56 7.15 -5.46 -1.37
CA MET A 56 6.82 -6.58 -2.26
C MET A 56 7.57 -6.43 -3.58
N ASP A 57 7.43 -7.39 -4.49
CA ASP A 57 8.13 -7.32 -5.77
C ASP A 57 7.64 -6.14 -6.62
N ASP A 58 6.32 -5.93 -6.66
CA ASP A 58 5.55 -4.98 -7.46
C ASP A 58 5.04 -3.75 -6.67
N ASP A 59 5.05 -3.80 -5.34
CA ASP A 59 4.44 -2.75 -4.51
C ASP A 59 5.32 -2.39 -3.31
N PHE A 60 5.34 -1.09 -2.96
CA PHE A 60 5.94 -0.60 -1.74
C PHE A 60 4.93 0.21 -0.90
N ARG A 61 4.74 -0.18 0.36
CA ARG A 61 3.78 0.45 1.29
C ARG A 61 4.42 0.95 2.57
N ILE A 62 4.04 2.15 2.97
CA ILE A 62 4.30 2.67 4.32
C ILE A 62 2.96 2.90 5.03
N LYS A 63 2.82 2.33 6.22
CA LYS A 63 1.65 2.52 7.08
C LYS A 63 2.11 3.04 8.43
N VAL A 64 1.66 4.24 8.80
CA VAL A 64 2.02 4.87 10.07
C VAL A 64 0.78 5.28 10.83
N ARG A 65 0.75 4.94 12.13
CA ARG A 65 -0.11 5.55 13.14
C ARG A 65 0.78 6.21 14.17
N PHE A 66 0.53 7.47 14.45
CA PHE A 66 1.36 8.30 15.32
C PHE A 66 0.49 9.07 16.34
N MET A 67 1.10 9.86 17.22
CA MET A 67 0.37 10.66 18.20
C MET A 67 -0.33 11.86 17.53
N GLU A 68 -1.57 12.19 17.91
CA GLU A 68 -2.36 13.20 17.20
C GLU A 68 -1.66 14.56 17.06
N TYR A 69 -0.91 15.00 18.08
CA TYR A 69 -0.17 16.26 18.04
C TYR A 69 0.89 16.33 16.92
N MET A 70 1.37 15.17 16.43
CA MET A 70 2.36 15.10 15.35
C MET A 70 1.76 15.30 13.95
N GLN A 71 0.43 15.42 13.83
CA GLN A 71 -0.23 15.54 12.52
C GLN A 71 0.30 16.71 11.70
N ASN A 72 0.56 17.86 12.34
CA ASN A 72 1.06 19.04 11.65
C ASN A 72 2.50 18.85 11.15
N ASP A 73 3.36 18.18 11.93
CA ASP A 73 4.73 17.89 11.54
C ASP A 73 4.77 16.90 10.36
N VAL A 74 3.96 15.83 10.45
CA VAL A 74 3.82 14.85 9.37
C VAL A 74 3.26 15.52 8.11
N LYS A 75 2.23 16.37 8.24
CA LYS A 75 1.68 17.11 7.10
C LYS A 75 2.73 18.03 6.46
N SER A 76 3.49 18.76 7.27
CA SER A 76 4.52 19.69 6.77
C SER A 76 5.59 18.93 6.01
N TYR A 77 6.05 17.80 6.54
CA TYR A 77 6.97 16.90 5.84
C TYR A 77 6.42 16.44 4.49
N LEU A 78 5.14 16.02 4.41
CA LEU A 78 4.54 15.60 3.15
C LEU A 78 4.40 16.75 2.15
N VAL A 79 4.06 17.96 2.62
CA VAL A 79 4.05 19.16 1.77
C VAL A 79 5.43 19.47 1.20
N ASP A 80 6.49 19.32 1.99
CA ASP A 80 7.87 19.53 1.53
C ASP A 80 8.28 18.48 0.48
N GLN A 81 7.79 17.24 0.61
CA GLN A 81 8.10 16.17 -0.34
C GLN A 81 7.28 16.26 -1.63
N PHE A 82 5.99 16.56 -1.56
CA PHE A 82 5.07 16.44 -2.69
C PHE A 82 4.58 17.77 -3.24
N GLY A 83 4.86 18.88 -2.59
CA GLY A 83 4.35 20.20 -2.96
C GLY A 83 2.94 20.42 -2.42
N LYS A 84 2.66 21.67 -2.03
CA LYS A 84 1.34 22.07 -1.54
C LYS A 84 0.32 22.11 -2.67
N GLU A 85 0.77 22.46 -3.87
CA GLU A 85 -0.02 22.57 -5.09
C GLU A 85 -0.56 21.22 -5.57
N ASN A 86 0.11 20.12 -5.24
CA ASN A 86 -0.32 18.76 -5.58
C ASN A 86 -1.19 18.12 -4.49
N MET A 87 -1.50 18.86 -3.42
CA MET A 87 -2.31 18.37 -2.31
C MET A 87 -3.80 18.63 -2.59
N THR A 88 -4.60 17.59 -2.48
CA THR A 88 -6.07 17.71 -2.45
C THR A 88 -6.62 17.38 -1.07
N ILE A 89 -7.84 17.85 -0.79
CA ILE A 89 -8.54 17.56 0.46
C ILE A 89 -9.84 16.86 0.12
N ASP A 90 -9.98 15.62 0.55
CA ASP A 90 -11.21 14.83 0.40
C ASP A 90 -11.58 14.16 1.72
N SER A 91 -12.83 14.33 2.15
CA SER A 91 -13.40 13.60 3.30
C SER A 91 -12.55 13.67 4.58
N GLY A 92 -11.95 14.85 4.83
CA GLY A 92 -11.07 15.13 5.96
C GLY A 92 -9.67 14.52 5.87
N ALA A 93 -9.26 14.05 4.69
CA ALA A 93 -7.92 13.55 4.41
C ALA A 93 -7.17 14.53 3.49
N TYR A 94 -5.86 14.65 3.71
CA TYR A 94 -4.94 15.25 2.75
C TYR A 94 -4.43 14.14 1.83
N LEU A 95 -4.50 14.39 0.52
CA LEU A 95 -4.15 13.43 -0.53
C LEU A 95 -3.12 14.02 -1.48
N TRP A 96 -2.13 13.21 -1.85
CA TRP A 96 -1.28 13.43 -3.01
C TRP A 96 -1.29 12.15 -3.84
N SER A 97 -1.50 12.27 -5.14
CA SER A 97 -1.42 11.14 -6.04
C SER A 97 -0.74 11.54 -7.33
N LYS A 98 -0.21 10.55 -8.04
CA LYS A 98 0.29 10.72 -9.39
C LYS A 98 -0.07 9.51 -10.21
N GLU A 99 -0.51 9.76 -11.43
CA GLU A 99 -0.83 8.73 -12.42
C GLU A 99 0.15 8.81 -13.60
N ILE A 100 0.37 7.67 -14.25
CA ILE A 100 1.08 7.52 -15.53
C ILE A 100 0.21 6.61 -16.38
N ASP A 101 -0.15 7.05 -17.60
CA ASP A 101 -0.98 6.26 -18.52
C ASP A 101 -2.29 5.75 -17.89
N ASP A 102 -2.95 6.61 -17.11
CA ASP A 102 -4.18 6.32 -16.34
C ASP A 102 -4.03 5.24 -15.23
N GLU A 103 -2.80 4.86 -14.89
CA GLU A 103 -2.46 3.95 -13.79
C GLU A 103 -1.83 4.72 -12.63
N GLU A 104 -2.22 4.40 -11.39
CA GLU A 104 -1.74 5.09 -10.18
C GLU A 104 -0.30 4.70 -9.85
N LEU A 105 0.64 5.62 -10.09
CA LEU A 105 2.04 5.44 -9.68
C LEU A 105 2.18 5.46 -8.15
N TYR A 106 1.53 6.43 -7.49
CA TYR A 106 1.54 6.50 -6.04
C TYR A 106 0.30 7.20 -5.47
N GLU A 107 -0.08 6.81 -4.25
CA GLU A 107 -1.04 7.50 -3.39
C GLU A 107 -0.40 7.77 -2.02
N VAL A 108 -0.55 9.00 -1.54
CA VAL A 108 -0.22 9.42 -0.18
C VAL A 108 -1.47 9.97 0.48
N LYS A 109 -1.87 9.35 1.59
CA LYS A 109 -3.09 9.69 2.31
C LYS A 109 -2.83 9.90 3.79
N LEU A 110 -3.04 11.15 4.24
CA LEU A 110 -2.97 11.55 5.64
C LEU A 110 -4.37 11.88 6.16
N LYS A 111 -4.89 11.07 7.09
CA LYS A 111 -6.20 11.28 7.73
C LYS A 111 -6.09 11.16 9.25
N GLY A 112 -6.30 12.27 9.96
CA GLY A 112 -6.04 12.34 11.39
C GLY A 112 -4.58 11.98 11.69
N ASN A 113 -4.39 11.01 12.58
CA ASN A 113 -3.07 10.49 12.97
C ASN A 113 -2.60 9.26 12.18
N ARG A 114 -3.14 9.04 10.98
CA ARG A 114 -2.85 7.88 10.14
C ARG A 114 -2.34 8.32 8.77
N LEU A 115 -1.17 7.81 8.41
CA LEU A 115 -0.54 7.98 7.11
C LEU A 115 -0.49 6.64 6.38
N ARG A 116 -0.91 6.64 5.12
CA ARG A 116 -0.71 5.54 4.18
C ARG A 116 0.00 6.07 2.94
N ILE A 117 1.00 5.34 2.50
CA ILE A 117 1.71 5.59 1.25
C ILE A 117 1.75 4.27 0.50
N ASN A 118 1.32 4.28 -0.76
CA ASN A 118 1.43 3.18 -1.70
C ASN A 118 2.22 3.65 -2.92
N LEU A 119 3.11 2.81 -3.42
CA LEU A 119 3.89 3.04 -4.63
C LEU A 119 3.83 1.76 -5.48
N ASP A 120 3.45 1.91 -6.73
CA ASP A 120 3.58 0.86 -7.74
C ASP A 120 5.04 0.83 -8.24
N LYS A 121 5.74 -0.29 -7.99
CA LYS A 121 7.15 -0.49 -8.38
C LYS A 121 7.31 -0.90 -9.84
N GLU A 122 6.27 -1.38 -10.49
CA GLU A 122 6.29 -1.67 -11.93
C GLU A 122 6.30 -0.37 -12.74
N LEU A 123 5.57 0.66 -12.26
CA LEU A 123 5.53 2.00 -12.86
C LEU A 123 6.65 2.92 -12.38
N ALA A 124 7.22 2.66 -11.20
CA ALA A 124 8.24 3.52 -10.60
C ALA A 124 9.65 3.26 -11.15
N SER A 125 10.38 4.34 -11.42
CA SER A 125 11.82 4.29 -11.60
C SER A 125 12.55 3.91 -10.31
N GLU A 126 13.72 3.28 -10.41
CA GLU A 126 14.57 2.96 -9.24
C GLU A 126 14.84 4.18 -8.34
N LYS A 127 14.97 5.37 -8.93
CA LYS A 127 15.18 6.62 -8.19
C LYS A 127 13.98 6.97 -7.34
N GLN A 128 12.76 6.75 -7.84
CA GLN A 128 11.53 6.96 -7.07
C GLN A 128 11.44 5.93 -5.94
N ILE A 129 11.68 4.64 -6.22
CA ILE A 129 11.65 3.59 -5.19
C ILE A 129 12.60 3.95 -4.03
N LYS A 130 13.86 4.28 -4.32
CA LYS A 130 14.84 4.72 -3.30
C LYS A 130 14.40 5.96 -2.52
N ARG A 131 13.69 6.88 -3.17
CA ARG A 131 13.14 8.07 -2.51
C ARG A 131 12.06 7.67 -1.50
N PHE A 132 11.13 6.79 -1.86
CA PHE A 132 10.09 6.30 -0.96
C PHE A 132 10.67 5.46 0.19
N GLU A 133 11.71 4.64 -0.05
CA GLU A 133 12.44 3.95 1.01
C GLU A 133 13.06 4.93 2.02
N GLN A 134 13.69 6.00 1.52
CA GLN A 134 14.28 7.04 2.35
C GLN A 134 13.20 7.79 3.15
N MET A 135 12.07 8.11 2.52
CA MET A 135 10.93 8.69 3.22
C MET A 135 10.41 7.79 4.34
N GLY A 136 10.39 6.46 4.14
CA GLY A 136 10.03 5.52 5.20
C GLY A 136 10.92 5.66 6.44
N LYS A 137 12.23 5.80 6.25
CA LYS A 137 13.18 5.99 7.37
C LYS A 137 12.97 7.33 8.08
N GLU A 138 12.75 8.39 7.32
CA GLU A 138 12.50 9.74 7.84
C GLU A 138 11.19 9.81 8.61
N LEU A 139 10.11 9.25 8.06
CA LEU A 139 8.81 9.15 8.74
C LEU A 139 8.88 8.33 10.02
N LYS A 140 9.65 7.22 10.02
CA LYS A 140 9.90 6.45 11.24
C LYS A 140 10.57 7.32 12.29
N SER A 141 11.64 8.02 11.93
CA SER A 141 12.34 8.92 12.86
C SER A 141 11.43 10.04 13.35
N LEU A 142 10.65 10.67 12.46
CA LEU A 142 9.75 11.77 12.78
C LEU A 142 8.67 11.33 13.78
N THR A 143 8.07 10.16 13.57
CA THR A 143 6.92 9.66 14.34
C THR A 143 7.29 8.84 15.57
N SER A 144 8.56 8.42 15.70
CA SER A 144 9.09 7.77 16.91
C SER A 144 9.65 8.75 17.94
N LYS A 145 9.76 10.05 17.65
CA LYS A 145 10.17 11.04 18.66
C LYS A 145 9.14 11.09 19.79
N SER A 146 9.54 10.73 21.01
CA SER A 146 8.76 11.03 22.21
C SER A 146 8.74 12.55 22.42
N ASP A 147 7.67 13.06 23.01
CA ASP A 147 7.63 14.44 23.48
C ASP A 147 8.85 14.67 24.38
N GLN A 148 9.83 15.44 23.90
CA GLN A 148 10.82 16.00 24.80
C GLN A 148 10.11 17.13 25.54
N GLN A 149 9.60 16.81 26.72
CA GLN A 149 9.12 17.77 27.70
C GLN A 149 9.91 17.60 29.00
#